data_AF-A0A7Y5KDX8-F1
#
_entry.id   AF-A0A7Y5KDX8-F1
#
_cell.length_a   1.000
_cell.length_b   1.000
_cell.length_c   1.000
_cell.angle_alpha   90.00
_cell.angle_beta   90.00
_cell.angle_gamma   90.00
#
_symmetry.space_group_name_H-M   'P 1'
#
loop_
_entity.id
_entity.type
_entity.pdbx_description
1 polymer ?
#
loop_
_entity_poly.entity_id
_entity_poly.type
_entity_poly.pdbx_seq_one_letter_code
_entity_poly.pdbx_strand_id
1 'polypeptide(L)'
;MEDRSRLTLAKIAYAAVFVVALPALLVLWATHTAAIIPLPAWHDHLTGYVLITVGGSLMLGGTIALYHYGKGWPMSPFPPEKFVNAGIYRVLSHPIYIGASLCVVGVALHAGSVSGLWLVSPFFMLACAAWILGVERLALQKRLAPMDFKPLFALPPDAETPTTTWNRISAYVLVFAPCLIAAQIIPLSVNSGTFVPEAWSWLQMITQLKFTTAFYLFIPLFVLFAPLLARTQQRLRNFMLACWIASALVFFMMIIAPPKMTSNAAGSSAFAIAWLWLALPLYAHRFPRLKVLWLAWATIMTSSCVVTRALSLLEVGVGLLLALVALNRVALWRFIQRVAEAIANSWKEWDFGFFRIMNHGLYGGLAAAIGILMAGMLLGKEHLPAILVVAVTSMIVSALWAQWIEGSKKLLRPLGFYGGVLGVIIGAALVHVLLGEDFFLIWAPFAVAAPVIQAIGRVRCLVQGCCHGSITTPEIGIRYFHERSRVVRLAHLKGVPLHATQVYSILTNLFSTIILLKLWFTDMPLPFVIGVCFLLNGLSRFVEEAYRGEPQTLIICGLRLYQWLALLGIILGAFLTTIHYSASHERVQFNSQIFLIAGAGGLLAMFLTGVDFPRSNRRFSRLV
;
A
#
# COMPACT_ATOMS: atom_id res chain seq x y z
N MET A 1 -15.72 -15.46 -40.93
CA MET A 1 -14.50 -16.24 -40.63
C MET A 1 -13.35 -15.36 -40.17
N GLU A 2 -13.09 -14.24 -40.83
CA GLU A 2 -12.01 -13.29 -40.50
C GLU A 2 -12.08 -12.70 -39.08
N ASP A 3 -13.29 -12.48 -38.56
CA ASP A 3 -13.48 -11.95 -37.21
C ASP A 3 -13.16 -12.99 -36.11
N ARG A 4 -13.41 -14.27 -36.39
CA ARG A 4 -13.12 -15.39 -35.48
C ARG A 4 -11.63 -15.70 -35.41
N SER A 5 -10.88 -15.53 -36.51
CA SER A 5 -9.43 -15.68 -36.51
C SER A 5 -8.76 -14.52 -35.76
N ARG A 6 -9.19 -13.28 -35.98
CA ARG A 6 -8.73 -12.10 -35.23
C ARG A 6 -8.97 -12.22 -33.73
N LEU A 7 -10.15 -12.67 -33.31
CA LEU A 7 -10.46 -12.91 -31.90
C LEU A 7 -9.58 -14.01 -31.28
N THR A 8 -9.35 -15.10 -32.01
CA THR A 8 -8.46 -16.18 -31.56
C THR A 8 -7.03 -15.68 -31.39
N LEU A 9 -6.52 -14.91 -32.36
CA LEU A 9 -5.19 -14.31 -32.28
C LEU A 9 -5.06 -13.37 -31.07
N ALA A 10 -6.07 -12.54 -30.81
CA ALA A 10 -6.08 -11.66 -29.64
C ALA A 10 -6.05 -12.43 -28.30
N LYS A 11 -6.76 -13.56 -28.20
CA LYS A 11 -6.72 -14.44 -27.03
C LYS A 11 -5.35 -15.10 -26.85
N ILE A 12 -4.73 -15.56 -27.93
CA ILE A 12 -3.38 -16.16 -27.90
C ILE A 12 -2.35 -15.11 -27.48
N ALA A 13 -2.39 -13.92 -28.08
CA ALA A 13 -1.49 -12.83 -27.73
C ALA A 13 -1.63 -12.43 -26.25
N TYR A 14 -2.88 -12.31 -25.76
CA TYR A 14 -3.14 -12.04 -24.35
C TYR A 14 -2.58 -13.17 -23.44
N ALA A 15 -2.79 -14.44 -23.80
CA ALA A 15 -2.26 -15.56 -23.04
C ALA A 15 -0.72 -15.55 -22.99
N ALA A 16 -0.06 -15.27 -24.13
CA ALA A 16 1.39 -15.20 -24.23
C ALA A 16 1.99 -14.13 -23.31
N VAL A 17 1.29 -13.02 -23.10
CA VAL A 17 1.72 -11.98 -22.14
C VAL A 17 1.86 -12.56 -20.72
N PHE A 18 0.90 -13.36 -20.24
CA PHE A 18 0.91 -13.86 -18.86
C PHE A 18 1.68 -15.16 -18.68
N VAL A 19 1.75 -16.00 -19.71
CA VAL A 19 2.41 -17.32 -19.64
C VAL A 19 3.90 -17.25 -20.00
N VAL A 20 4.30 -16.31 -20.88
CA VAL A 20 5.66 -16.22 -21.38
C VAL A 20 6.31 -14.88 -21.00
N ALA A 21 5.74 -13.76 -21.45
CA ALA A 21 6.39 -12.46 -21.31
C ALA A 21 6.54 -12.04 -19.84
N LEU A 22 5.48 -12.16 -19.05
CA LEU A 22 5.48 -11.76 -17.65
C LEU A 22 6.47 -12.61 -16.82
N PRO A 23 6.45 -13.96 -16.85
CA PRO A 23 7.47 -14.75 -16.17
C PRO A 23 8.90 -14.40 -16.60
N ALA A 24 9.15 -14.22 -17.90
CA ALA A 24 10.46 -13.81 -18.40
C ALA A 24 10.89 -12.45 -17.84
N LEU A 25 9.99 -11.47 -17.82
CA LEU A 25 10.25 -10.15 -17.24
C LEU A 25 10.52 -10.21 -15.73
N LEU A 26 9.80 -11.06 -14.98
CA LEU A 26 10.05 -11.26 -13.55
C LEU A 26 11.42 -11.88 -13.30
N VAL A 27 11.83 -12.85 -14.12
CA VAL A 27 13.17 -13.46 -14.05
C VAL A 27 14.24 -12.42 -14.37
N LEU A 28 14.09 -11.69 -15.47
CA LEU A 28 15.03 -10.63 -15.86
C LEU A 28 15.14 -9.54 -14.78
N TRP A 29 14.00 -9.15 -14.19
CA TRP A 29 13.99 -8.18 -13.11
C TRP A 29 14.76 -8.70 -11.89
N ALA A 30 14.52 -9.95 -11.49
CA ALA A 30 15.23 -10.58 -10.38
C ALA A 30 16.74 -10.70 -10.64
N THR A 31 17.15 -11.09 -11.84
CA THR A 31 18.58 -11.26 -12.18
C THR A 31 19.32 -9.94 -12.18
N HIS A 32 18.73 -8.88 -12.74
CA HIS A 32 19.39 -7.58 -12.84
C HIS A 32 19.38 -6.76 -11.54
N THR A 33 18.59 -7.16 -10.54
CA THR A 33 18.56 -6.52 -9.21
C THR A 33 19.23 -7.35 -8.12
N ALA A 34 19.68 -8.57 -8.43
CA ALA A 34 20.28 -9.48 -7.45
C ALA A 34 21.47 -8.87 -6.70
N ALA A 35 22.35 -8.14 -7.41
CA ALA A 35 23.52 -7.50 -6.80
C ALA A 35 23.19 -6.23 -5.99
N ILE A 36 22.00 -5.66 -6.19
CA ILE A 36 21.56 -4.41 -5.53
C ILE A 36 20.94 -4.70 -4.17
N ILE A 37 20.30 -5.86 -3.99
CA ILE A 37 19.58 -6.19 -2.76
C ILE A 37 20.55 -6.74 -1.70
N PRO A 38 20.79 -6.02 -0.58
CA PRO A 38 21.77 -6.40 0.44
C PRO A 38 21.18 -7.37 1.48
N LEU A 39 20.33 -8.30 1.04
CA LEU A 39 19.63 -9.26 1.89
C LEU A 39 20.12 -10.68 1.60
N PRO A 40 20.01 -11.61 2.56
CA PRO A 40 20.50 -12.96 2.37
C PRO A 40 19.75 -13.71 1.27
N ALA A 41 20.51 -14.50 0.52
CA ALA A 41 19.99 -15.50 -0.40
C ALA A 41 19.48 -16.69 0.40
N TRP A 42 18.27 -17.16 0.10
CA TRP A 42 17.72 -18.33 0.76
C TRP A 42 17.40 -19.40 -0.25
N HIS A 43 17.99 -20.55 0.01
CA HIS A 43 17.90 -21.69 -0.87
C HIS A 43 17.33 -22.88 -0.11
N ASP A 44 16.07 -23.19 -0.41
CA ASP A 44 15.39 -24.38 0.11
C ASP A 44 14.65 -25.05 -1.05
N HIS A 45 15.27 -26.10 -1.59
CA HIS A 45 14.70 -26.83 -2.70
C HIS A 45 13.37 -27.50 -2.35
N LEU A 46 13.24 -28.08 -1.15
CA LEU A 46 12.05 -28.83 -0.78
C LEU A 46 10.86 -27.88 -0.66
N THR A 47 11.01 -26.82 0.12
CA THR A 47 9.95 -25.80 0.26
C THR A 47 9.65 -25.15 -1.08
N GLY A 48 10.68 -24.83 -1.88
CA GLY A 48 10.52 -24.30 -3.24
C GLY A 48 9.68 -25.21 -4.14
N TYR A 49 10.01 -26.50 -4.22
CA TYR A 49 9.27 -27.48 -5.02
C TYR A 49 7.84 -27.67 -4.54
N VAL A 50 7.62 -27.73 -3.23
CA VAL A 50 6.27 -27.84 -2.65
C VAL A 50 5.43 -26.63 -3.05
N LEU A 51 5.96 -25.42 -2.94
CA LEU A 51 5.25 -24.20 -3.31
C LEU A 51 4.94 -24.14 -4.81
N ILE A 52 5.89 -24.52 -5.67
CA ILE A 52 5.69 -24.59 -7.13
C ILE A 52 4.60 -25.61 -7.47
N THR A 53 4.64 -26.80 -6.86
CA THR A 53 3.70 -27.89 -7.16
C THR A 53 2.29 -27.54 -6.70
N VAL A 54 2.15 -27.03 -5.47
CA VAL A 54 0.88 -26.57 -4.91
C VAL A 54 0.35 -25.39 -5.72
N GLY A 55 1.21 -24.42 -6.04
CA GLY A 55 0.85 -23.24 -6.82
C GLY A 55 0.37 -23.59 -8.22
N GLY A 56 1.10 -24.43 -8.93
CA GLY A 56 0.74 -24.93 -10.26
C GLY A 56 -0.58 -25.71 -10.25
N SER A 57 -0.80 -26.53 -9.21
CA SER A 57 -2.05 -27.28 -9.03
C SER A 57 -3.25 -26.36 -8.82
N LEU A 58 -3.09 -25.28 -8.04
CA LEU A 58 -4.15 -24.27 -7.84
C LEU A 58 -4.45 -23.50 -9.12
N MET A 59 -3.42 -23.12 -9.89
CA MET A 59 -3.59 -22.44 -11.18
C MET A 59 -4.31 -23.32 -12.19
N LEU A 60 -3.89 -24.59 -12.31
CA LEU A 60 -4.50 -25.56 -13.21
C LEU A 60 -5.95 -25.86 -12.81
N GLY A 61 -6.19 -26.16 -11.53
CA GLY A 61 -7.53 -26.40 -11.00
C GLY A 61 -8.47 -25.20 -11.18
N GLY A 62 -7.96 -23.97 -10.99
CA GLY A 62 -8.71 -22.74 -11.23
C GLY A 62 -9.06 -22.58 -12.71
N THR A 63 -8.09 -22.80 -13.59
CA THR A 63 -8.29 -22.71 -15.05
C THR A 63 -9.31 -23.72 -15.54
N ILE A 64 -9.20 -24.98 -15.11
CA ILE A 64 -10.15 -26.07 -15.42
C ILE A 64 -11.56 -25.71 -14.92
N ALA A 65 -11.69 -25.20 -13.69
CA ALA A 65 -12.97 -24.82 -13.14
C ALA A 65 -13.62 -23.66 -13.90
N LEU A 66 -12.85 -22.64 -14.31
CA LEU A 66 -13.36 -21.55 -15.15
C LEU A 66 -13.79 -22.05 -16.53
N TYR A 67 -13.02 -22.95 -17.13
CA TYR A 67 -13.33 -23.50 -18.44
C TYR A 67 -14.63 -24.30 -18.41
N HIS A 68 -14.76 -25.25 -17.48
CA HIS A 68 -15.93 -26.14 -17.43
C HIS A 68 -17.18 -25.47 -16.86
N TYR A 69 -17.07 -24.76 -15.72
CA TYR A 69 -18.23 -24.19 -15.04
C TYR A 69 -18.53 -22.75 -15.49
N GLY A 70 -17.48 -21.98 -15.80
CA GLY A 70 -17.59 -20.58 -16.22
C GLY A 70 -17.80 -20.38 -17.71
N LYS A 71 -17.58 -21.43 -18.52
CA LYS A 71 -17.58 -21.41 -20.00
C LYS A 71 -16.60 -20.39 -20.59
N GLY A 72 -15.45 -20.21 -19.96
CA GLY A 72 -14.44 -19.27 -20.45
C GLY A 72 -13.06 -19.48 -19.83
N TRP A 73 -12.08 -18.78 -20.37
CA TRP A 73 -10.70 -18.83 -19.90
C TRP A 73 -10.44 -17.76 -18.83
N PRO A 74 -9.38 -17.88 -18.00
CA PRO A 74 -8.93 -16.86 -17.05
C PRO A 74 -8.34 -15.64 -17.77
N MET A 75 -9.12 -14.97 -18.63
CA MET A 75 -8.68 -13.83 -19.41
C MET A 75 -9.60 -12.65 -19.12
N SER A 76 -9.11 -11.61 -18.47
CA SER A 76 -9.95 -10.48 -18.06
C SER A 76 -10.65 -9.75 -19.23
N PRO A 77 -10.03 -9.54 -20.41
CA PRO A 77 -10.71 -8.99 -21.58
C PRO A 77 -11.70 -9.96 -22.23
N PHE A 78 -11.58 -11.26 -21.94
CA PHE A 78 -12.45 -12.32 -22.48
C PHE A 78 -13.03 -13.15 -21.33
N PRO A 79 -13.77 -12.50 -20.41
CA PRO A 79 -14.06 -13.10 -19.13
C PRO A 79 -15.10 -14.22 -19.27
N PRO A 80 -15.15 -15.16 -18.31
CA PRO A 80 -16.15 -16.22 -18.29
C PRO A 80 -17.58 -15.68 -18.38
N GLU A 81 -18.46 -16.45 -19.03
CA GLU A 81 -19.88 -16.13 -19.19
C GLU A 81 -20.65 -16.29 -17.88
N LYS A 82 -20.29 -17.31 -17.09
CA LYS A 82 -20.98 -17.67 -15.86
C LYS A 82 -20.08 -17.46 -14.64
N PHE A 83 -20.71 -17.12 -13.52
CA PHE A 83 -20.06 -17.15 -12.22
C PHE A 83 -19.68 -18.58 -11.83
N VAL A 84 -18.47 -18.77 -11.30
CA VAL A 84 -17.97 -20.08 -10.90
C VAL A 84 -17.91 -20.18 -9.38
N ASN A 85 -18.72 -21.07 -8.83
CA ASN A 85 -18.81 -21.36 -7.39
C ASN A 85 -18.51 -22.84 -7.06
N ALA A 86 -18.02 -23.60 -8.04
CA ALA A 86 -17.73 -25.03 -7.96
C ALA A 86 -16.23 -25.33 -8.11
N GLY A 87 -15.83 -26.56 -7.83
CA GLY A 87 -14.43 -26.98 -7.85
C GLY A 87 -13.58 -26.18 -6.85
N ILE A 88 -12.38 -25.76 -7.27
CA ILE A 88 -11.47 -25.02 -6.40
C ILE A 88 -12.01 -23.63 -5.99
N TYR A 89 -12.90 -23.03 -6.78
CA TYR A 89 -13.58 -21.77 -6.42
C TYR A 89 -14.61 -21.93 -5.28
N ARG A 90 -14.98 -23.18 -4.95
CA ARG A 90 -15.69 -23.48 -3.70
C ARG A 90 -14.81 -23.27 -2.48
N VAL A 91 -13.50 -23.42 -2.62
CA VAL A 91 -12.53 -23.40 -1.53
C VAL A 91 -11.91 -22.01 -1.37
N LEU A 92 -11.51 -21.38 -2.48
CA LEU A 92 -10.78 -20.09 -2.51
C LEU A 92 -11.41 -19.12 -3.51
N SER A 93 -11.41 -17.82 -3.20
CA SER A 93 -11.91 -16.79 -4.14
C SER A 93 -11.00 -16.60 -5.36
N HIS A 94 -9.68 -16.70 -5.16
CA HIS A 94 -8.67 -16.34 -6.15
C HIS A 94 -7.57 -17.41 -6.30
N PRO A 95 -7.92 -18.67 -6.60
CA PRO A 95 -6.98 -19.79 -6.62
C PRO A 95 -5.84 -19.59 -7.62
N ILE A 96 -6.10 -18.98 -8.77
CA ILE A 96 -5.07 -18.73 -9.80
C ILE A 96 -4.04 -17.70 -9.31
N TYR A 97 -4.46 -16.58 -8.72
CA TYR A 97 -3.55 -15.55 -8.20
C TYR A 97 -2.76 -16.03 -6.98
N ILE A 98 -3.41 -16.79 -6.09
CA ILE A 98 -2.73 -17.44 -4.96
C ILE A 98 -1.69 -18.42 -5.50
N GLY A 99 -2.08 -19.27 -6.46
CA GLY A 99 -1.18 -20.26 -7.05
C GLY A 99 0.03 -19.61 -7.75
N ALA A 100 -0.20 -18.56 -8.55
CA ALA A 100 0.87 -17.80 -9.18
C ALA A 100 1.82 -17.17 -8.16
N SER A 101 1.29 -16.62 -7.07
CA SER A 101 2.09 -16.04 -5.98
C SER A 101 2.97 -17.10 -5.31
N LEU A 102 2.43 -18.29 -5.05
CA LEU A 102 3.20 -19.42 -4.49
C LEU A 102 4.28 -19.89 -5.47
N CYS A 103 3.99 -19.94 -6.78
CA CYS A 103 4.98 -20.29 -7.79
C CYS A 103 6.13 -19.29 -7.83
N VAL A 104 5.86 -17.99 -7.83
CA VAL A 104 6.91 -16.96 -7.88
C VAL A 104 7.83 -17.05 -6.65
N VAL A 105 7.26 -17.20 -5.45
CA VAL A 105 8.06 -17.42 -4.23
C VAL A 105 8.81 -18.75 -4.28
N GLY A 106 8.16 -19.82 -4.71
CA GLY A 106 8.73 -21.16 -4.79
C GLY A 106 9.91 -21.23 -5.76
N VAL A 107 9.80 -20.58 -6.93
CA VAL A 107 10.91 -20.45 -7.89
C VAL A 107 12.05 -19.65 -7.28
N ALA A 108 11.75 -18.54 -6.58
CA ALA A 108 12.78 -17.73 -5.95
C ALA A 108 13.53 -18.50 -4.85
N LEU A 109 12.84 -19.28 -4.00
CA LEU A 109 13.45 -20.15 -2.99
C LEU A 109 14.27 -21.28 -3.64
N HIS A 110 13.67 -21.95 -4.64
CA HIS A 110 14.32 -23.05 -5.34
C HIS A 110 15.58 -22.60 -6.09
N ALA A 111 15.60 -21.38 -6.64
CA ALA A 111 16.75 -20.81 -7.33
C ALA A 111 17.73 -20.07 -6.42
N GLY A 112 17.41 -19.88 -5.13
CA GLY A 112 18.23 -19.06 -4.23
C GLY A 112 18.24 -17.57 -4.59
N SER A 113 17.19 -17.08 -5.27
CA SER A 113 17.13 -15.72 -5.79
C SER A 113 16.81 -14.69 -4.69
N VAL A 114 17.82 -13.93 -4.25
CA VAL A 114 17.67 -12.82 -3.28
C VAL A 114 16.59 -11.85 -3.72
N SER A 115 16.74 -11.28 -4.92
CA SER A 115 15.78 -10.30 -5.43
C SER A 115 14.42 -10.93 -5.71
N GLY A 116 14.40 -12.17 -6.19
CA GLY A 116 13.17 -12.94 -6.37
C GLY A 116 12.31 -12.96 -5.10
N LEU A 117 12.92 -13.19 -3.94
CA LEU A 117 12.24 -13.28 -2.65
C LEU A 117 11.87 -11.92 -2.06
N TRP A 118 12.82 -10.98 -2.05
CA TRP A 118 12.69 -9.74 -1.29
C TRP A 118 12.10 -8.57 -2.07
N LEU A 119 12.19 -8.60 -3.40
CA LEU A 119 11.71 -7.53 -4.28
C LEU A 119 10.59 -8.01 -5.20
N VAL A 120 10.88 -9.00 -6.04
CA VAL A 120 9.97 -9.39 -7.14
C VAL A 120 8.70 -10.05 -6.62
N SER A 121 8.80 -11.01 -5.70
CA SER A 121 7.62 -11.71 -5.16
C SER A 121 6.64 -10.78 -4.44
N PRO A 122 7.06 -9.90 -3.51
CA PRO A 122 6.15 -8.96 -2.85
C PRO A 122 5.48 -7.99 -3.83
N PHE A 123 6.22 -7.40 -4.76
CA PHE A 123 5.64 -6.49 -5.75
C PHE A 123 4.71 -7.22 -6.72
N PHE A 124 4.99 -8.47 -7.09
CA PHE A 124 4.09 -9.31 -7.88
C PHE A 124 2.78 -9.61 -7.14
N MET A 125 2.84 -9.96 -5.86
CA MET A 125 1.64 -10.18 -5.04
C MET A 125 0.81 -8.90 -4.89
N LEU A 126 1.48 -7.76 -4.68
CA LEU A 126 0.81 -6.46 -4.64
C LEU A 126 0.19 -6.10 -6.00
N ALA A 127 0.83 -6.44 -7.12
CA ALA A 127 0.27 -6.25 -8.46
C ALA A 127 -0.98 -7.13 -8.67
N CYS A 128 -0.95 -8.39 -8.24
CA CYS A 128 -2.12 -9.26 -8.25
C CYS A 128 -3.26 -8.68 -7.41
N ALA A 129 -2.97 -8.21 -6.19
CA ALA A 129 -3.97 -7.57 -5.33
C ALA A 129 -4.52 -6.29 -5.95
N ALA A 130 -3.66 -5.46 -6.55
CA ALA A 130 -4.06 -4.23 -7.23
C ALA A 130 -4.96 -4.53 -8.44
N TRP A 131 -4.67 -5.58 -9.20
CA TRP A 131 -5.51 -6.04 -10.30
C TRP A 131 -6.89 -6.49 -9.82
N ILE A 132 -6.95 -7.33 -8.77
CA ILE A 132 -8.20 -7.81 -8.19
C ILE A 132 -9.05 -6.63 -7.69
N LEU A 133 -8.45 -5.73 -6.92
CA LEU A 133 -9.15 -4.59 -6.30
C LEU A 133 -9.53 -3.49 -7.29
N GLY A 134 -8.73 -3.29 -8.34
CA GLY A 134 -8.88 -2.21 -9.31
C GLY A 134 -9.64 -2.60 -10.58
N VAL A 135 -9.76 -3.90 -10.89
CA VAL A 135 -10.40 -4.37 -12.13
C VAL A 135 -11.39 -5.48 -11.83
N GLU A 136 -10.90 -6.65 -11.41
CA GLU A 136 -11.68 -7.89 -11.45
C GLU A 136 -12.90 -7.85 -10.52
N ARG A 137 -12.71 -7.40 -9.27
CA ARG A 137 -13.79 -7.32 -8.29
C ARG A 137 -14.91 -6.39 -8.76
N LEU A 138 -14.55 -5.21 -9.28
CA LEU A 138 -15.51 -4.22 -9.75
C LEU A 138 -16.22 -4.69 -11.02
N ALA A 139 -15.50 -5.36 -11.93
CA ALA A 139 -16.07 -5.94 -13.14
C ALA A 139 -17.05 -7.07 -12.81
N LEU A 140 -16.71 -7.95 -11.86
CA LEU A 140 -17.60 -9.02 -11.40
C LEU A 140 -18.86 -8.46 -10.76
N GLN A 141 -18.75 -7.48 -9.85
CA GLN A 141 -19.90 -6.84 -9.20
C GLN A 141 -20.85 -6.14 -10.19
N LYS A 142 -20.33 -5.64 -11.32
CA LYS A 142 -21.14 -5.00 -12.37
C LYS A 142 -21.81 -6.02 -13.29
N ARG A 143 -21.09 -7.09 -13.66
CA ARG A 143 -21.55 -8.08 -14.65
C ARG A 143 -22.48 -9.12 -14.04
N LEU A 144 -22.25 -9.47 -12.78
CA LEU A 144 -22.94 -10.52 -12.08
C LEU A 144 -23.57 -9.89 -10.85
N ALA A 145 -24.88 -10.08 -10.68
CA ALA A 145 -25.62 -9.59 -9.52
C ALA A 145 -24.89 -9.99 -8.22
N PRO A 146 -25.08 -9.27 -7.10
CA PRO A 146 -24.51 -9.68 -5.82
C PRO A 146 -24.99 -11.09 -5.48
N MET A 147 -24.13 -12.07 -5.69
CA MET A 147 -24.43 -13.45 -5.36
C MET A 147 -23.94 -13.69 -3.94
N ASP A 148 -24.81 -14.22 -3.07
CA ASP A 148 -24.51 -14.59 -1.67
C ASP A 148 -23.52 -15.78 -1.54
N PHE A 149 -22.67 -15.98 -2.54
CA PHE A 149 -21.69 -17.05 -2.54
C PHE A 149 -20.43 -16.64 -1.76
N LYS A 150 -20.01 -17.52 -0.83
CA LYS A 150 -18.77 -17.38 -0.07
C LYS A 150 -17.99 -18.69 -0.17
N PRO A 151 -16.70 -18.65 -0.55
CA PRO A 151 -15.87 -19.84 -0.52
C PRO A 151 -15.67 -20.31 0.92
N LEU A 152 -15.28 -21.58 1.07
CA LEU A 152 -15.04 -22.20 2.37
C LEU A 152 -14.01 -21.40 3.18
N PHE A 153 -12.88 -21.05 2.56
CA PHE A 153 -11.86 -20.19 3.16
C PHE A 153 -12.10 -18.74 2.79
N ALA A 154 -12.96 -18.10 3.58
CA ALA A 154 -13.26 -16.67 3.50
C ALA A 154 -13.31 -16.04 4.89
N LEU A 155 -13.24 -14.71 4.92
CA LEU A 155 -13.61 -13.96 6.12
C LEU A 155 -15.09 -14.24 6.46
N PRO A 156 -15.41 -14.57 7.73
CA PRO A 156 -16.79 -14.74 8.15
C PRO A 156 -17.61 -13.47 7.89
N PRO A 157 -18.92 -13.58 7.60
CA PRO A 157 -19.83 -12.44 7.50
C PRO A 157 -19.77 -11.55 8.75
N ASP A 158 -20.05 -10.26 8.56
CA ASP A 158 -20.26 -9.34 9.69
C ASP A 158 -21.70 -9.52 10.22
N ALA A 159 -21.91 -10.61 10.96
CA ALA A 159 -23.22 -10.99 11.50
C ALA A 159 -23.08 -11.54 12.93
N GLU A 160 -24.09 -11.29 13.76
CA GLU A 160 -24.17 -11.81 15.13
C GLU A 160 -24.55 -13.30 15.20
N THR A 161 -24.76 -13.94 14.06
CA THR A 161 -25.08 -15.37 13.96
C THR A 161 -23.94 -16.25 14.51
N PRO A 162 -24.25 -17.46 15.01
CA PRO A 162 -23.24 -18.38 15.50
C PRO A 162 -22.16 -18.71 14.46
N THR A 163 -20.92 -18.86 14.91
CA THR A 163 -19.82 -19.27 14.01
C THR A 163 -19.89 -20.77 13.68
N THR A 164 -19.52 -21.13 12.45
CA THR A 164 -19.44 -22.52 12.00
C THR A 164 -18.04 -23.09 12.19
N THR A 165 -17.89 -24.42 12.12
CA THR A 165 -16.58 -25.09 12.12
C THR A 165 -15.70 -24.60 10.97
N TRP A 166 -16.27 -24.42 9.78
CA TRP A 166 -15.55 -23.89 8.62
C TRP A 166 -15.03 -22.47 8.85
N ASN A 167 -15.80 -21.58 9.46
CA ASN A 167 -15.32 -20.24 9.79
C ASN A 167 -14.08 -20.28 10.70
N ARG A 168 -14.03 -21.23 11.65
CA ARG A 168 -12.87 -21.42 12.54
C ARG A 168 -11.67 -21.96 11.78
N ILE A 169 -11.86 -22.96 10.93
CA ILE A 169 -10.80 -23.49 10.05
C ILE A 169 -10.25 -22.37 9.15
N SER A 170 -11.12 -21.52 8.60
CA SER A 170 -10.72 -20.35 7.81
C SER A 170 -9.85 -19.37 8.59
N ALA A 171 -10.08 -19.19 9.89
CA ALA A 171 -9.17 -18.41 10.72
C ALA A 171 -7.77 -19.02 10.78
N TYR A 172 -7.65 -20.34 10.98
CA TYR A 172 -6.35 -21.02 10.96
C TYR A 172 -5.66 -20.93 9.60
N VAL A 173 -6.38 -21.20 8.51
CA VAL A 173 -5.83 -21.20 7.15
C VAL A 173 -5.45 -19.79 6.68
N LEU A 174 -6.26 -18.78 6.97
CA LEU A 174 -6.06 -17.44 6.42
C LEU A 174 -5.26 -16.49 7.32
N VAL A 175 -5.15 -16.78 8.62
CA VAL A 175 -4.42 -15.94 9.58
C VAL A 175 -3.16 -16.64 10.06
N PHE A 176 -3.29 -17.85 10.62
CA PHE A 176 -2.17 -18.54 11.25
C PHE A 176 -1.20 -19.14 10.24
N ALA A 177 -1.68 -19.84 9.21
CA ALA A 177 -0.79 -20.51 8.24
C ALA A 177 0.17 -19.54 7.52
N PRO A 178 -0.28 -18.37 6.98
CA PRO A 178 0.65 -17.42 6.37
C PRO A 178 1.67 -16.87 7.36
N CYS A 179 1.25 -16.63 8.62
CA CYS A 179 2.15 -16.14 9.66
C CYS A 179 3.17 -17.19 10.09
N LEU A 180 2.78 -18.47 10.16
CA LEU A 180 3.70 -19.57 10.45
C LEU A 180 4.70 -19.76 9.33
N ILE A 181 4.26 -19.70 8.07
CA ILE A 181 5.16 -19.75 6.91
C ILE A 181 6.14 -18.56 6.96
N ALA A 182 5.64 -17.34 7.15
CA ALA A 182 6.49 -16.16 7.31
C ALA A 182 7.46 -16.29 8.50
N ALA A 183 7.01 -16.85 9.62
CA ALA A 183 7.81 -17.05 10.82
C ALA A 183 8.84 -18.19 10.72
N GLN A 184 8.77 -19.07 9.71
CA GLN A 184 9.86 -20.02 9.40
C GLN A 184 10.89 -19.39 8.45
N ILE A 185 10.42 -18.47 7.62
CA ILE A 185 11.22 -17.77 6.62
C ILE A 185 12.06 -16.67 7.31
N ILE A 186 11.44 -15.75 8.06
CA ILE A 186 12.07 -14.59 8.75
C ILE A 186 13.25 -14.89 9.71
N PRO A 187 13.23 -15.95 10.54
CA PRO A 187 14.35 -16.37 11.39
C PRO A 187 15.69 -16.51 10.66
N LEU A 188 15.62 -16.97 9.41
CA LEU A 188 16.78 -17.35 8.62
C LEU A 188 17.44 -16.12 7.94
N SER A 189 16.89 -14.90 8.08
CA SER A 189 17.34 -13.69 7.34
C SER A 189 18.13 -12.75 8.21
N VAL A 190 17.91 -12.83 9.51
CA VAL A 190 18.69 -12.10 10.49
C VAL A 190 19.89 -12.99 10.78
N ASN A 191 21.06 -12.59 10.30
CA ASN A 191 22.35 -13.25 10.54
C ASN A 191 22.80 -13.10 12.02
N SER A 192 21.86 -13.22 12.94
CA SER A 192 22.10 -13.48 14.35
C SER A 192 22.11 -14.99 14.50
N GLY A 193 23.28 -15.56 14.77
CA GLY A 193 23.36 -16.92 15.30
C GLY A 193 22.27 -17.10 16.36
N THR A 194 21.54 -18.22 16.27
CA THR A 194 20.42 -18.60 17.16
C THR A 194 19.09 -17.84 16.96
N PHE A 195 18.48 -17.96 15.77
CA PHE A 195 17.00 -17.97 15.61
C PHE A 195 16.48 -19.40 15.46
N VAL A 196 17.12 -20.35 16.12
CA VAL A 196 16.35 -21.33 16.85
C VAL A 196 16.15 -20.59 18.16
N PRO A 197 14.92 -20.25 18.59
CA PRO A 197 14.75 -20.01 20.01
C PRO A 197 15.49 -21.16 20.69
N GLU A 198 16.33 -20.93 21.69
CA GLU A 198 16.69 -22.02 22.61
C GLU A 198 15.41 -22.75 23.14
N ALA A 199 14.21 -22.23 22.84
CA ALA A 199 12.91 -22.87 22.93
C ALA A 199 12.55 -24.00 21.93
N TRP A 200 13.36 -24.35 20.91
CA TRP A 200 13.06 -25.50 20.01
C TRP A 200 13.92 -26.75 20.23
N SER A 201 14.98 -26.68 21.03
CA SER A 201 15.43 -27.87 21.75
C SER A 201 14.48 -28.06 22.94
N TRP A 202 13.25 -28.53 22.66
CA TRP A 202 12.26 -28.84 23.69
C TRP A 202 12.88 -29.63 24.86
N LEU A 203 13.85 -30.51 24.56
CA LEU A 203 14.63 -31.25 25.54
C LEU A 203 15.49 -30.38 26.49
N GLN A 204 16.18 -29.34 26.00
CA GLN A 204 17.03 -28.48 26.86
C GLN A 204 16.20 -27.43 27.61
N MET A 205 15.13 -26.90 27.01
CA MET A 205 14.25 -25.93 27.68
C MET A 205 13.40 -26.58 28.78
N ILE A 206 12.97 -27.84 28.61
CA ILE A 206 12.27 -28.60 29.67
C ILE A 206 13.18 -28.81 30.89
N THR A 207 14.48 -29.01 30.68
CA THR A 207 15.45 -29.22 31.77
C THR A 207 15.82 -27.96 32.57
N GLN A 208 15.48 -26.76 32.08
CA GLN A 208 15.77 -25.47 32.77
C GLN A 208 14.54 -24.58 33.02
N LEU A 209 13.34 -25.19 33.08
CA LEU A 209 12.08 -24.49 33.33
C LEU A 209 12.06 -23.75 34.69
N LYS A 210 12.50 -22.49 34.69
CA LYS A 210 12.12 -21.54 35.75
C LYS A 210 10.61 -21.30 35.62
N PHE A 211 9.90 -21.25 36.76
CA PHE A 211 8.44 -21.03 36.82
C PHE A 211 7.99 -19.81 35.99
N THR A 212 8.83 -18.78 35.92
CA THR A 212 8.57 -17.56 35.14
C THR A 212 8.63 -17.79 33.62
N THR A 213 9.44 -18.72 33.12
CA THR A 213 9.56 -19.04 31.68
C THR A 213 8.35 -19.81 31.16
N ALA A 214 7.68 -20.58 32.02
CA ALA A 214 6.50 -21.36 31.65
C ALA A 214 5.35 -20.49 31.11
N PHE A 215 5.11 -19.31 31.69
CA PHE A 215 4.00 -18.43 31.30
C PHE A 215 4.15 -17.86 29.89
N TYR A 216 5.35 -17.43 29.49
CA TYR A 216 5.60 -16.96 28.13
C TYR A 216 5.33 -18.04 27.07
N LEU A 217 5.67 -19.30 27.36
CA LEU A 217 5.43 -20.43 26.46
C LEU A 217 3.94 -20.76 26.25
N PHE A 218 3.05 -20.26 27.12
CA PHE A 218 1.60 -20.40 26.92
C PHE A 218 1.03 -19.42 25.89
N ILE A 219 1.76 -18.37 25.48
CA ILE A 219 1.25 -17.36 24.55
C ILE A 219 0.81 -17.99 23.22
N PRO A 220 1.62 -18.80 22.50
CA PRO A 220 1.20 -19.40 21.24
C PRO A 220 -0.05 -20.27 21.39
N LEU A 221 -0.14 -21.05 22.47
CA LEU A 221 -1.31 -21.88 22.77
C LEU A 221 -2.55 -21.01 23.00
N PHE A 222 -2.45 -19.99 23.86
CA PHE A 222 -3.54 -19.07 24.15
C PHE A 222 -4.08 -18.42 22.87
N VAL A 223 -3.19 -18.03 21.97
CA VAL A 223 -3.59 -17.42 20.71
C VAL A 223 -4.18 -18.44 19.73
N LEU A 224 -3.59 -19.64 19.61
CA LEU A 224 -4.10 -20.73 18.78
C LEU A 224 -5.49 -21.21 19.22
N PHE A 225 -5.81 -21.18 20.52
CA PHE A 225 -7.13 -21.56 21.03
C PHE A 225 -8.20 -20.48 20.81
N ALA A 226 -7.82 -19.22 20.58
CA ALA A 226 -8.75 -18.10 20.52
C ALA A 226 -9.88 -18.25 19.47
N PRO A 227 -9.64 -18.70 18.22
CA PRO A 227 -10.71 -18.90 17.23
C PRO A 227 -11.81 -19.88 17.68
N LEU A 228 -11.48 -20.89 18.50
CA LEU A 228 -12.44 -21.87 19.00
C LEU A 228 -13.43 -21.26 20.00
N LEU A 229 -13.05 -20.17 20.66
CA LEU A 229 -13.85 -19.48 21.67
C LEU A 229 -14.80 -18.45 21.07
N ALA A 230 -14.63 -18.10 19.79
CA ALA A 230 -15.53 -17.18 19.11
C ALA A 230 -16.94 -17.77 19.01
N ARG A 231 -17.93 -17.04 19.57
CA ARG A 231 -19.35 -17.42 19.52
C ARG A 231 -20.02 -16.99 18.21
N THR A 232 -19.73 -15.78 17.74
CA THR A 232 -20.39 -15.17 16.57
C THR A 232 -19.43 -14.99 15.41
N GLN A 233 -19.97 -14.95 14.19
CA GLN A 233 -19.21 -14.73 12.96
C GLN A 233 -18.51 -13.37 12.97
N GLN A 234 -19.22 -12.32 13.39
CA GLN A 234 -18.68 -10.98 13.55
C GLN A 234 -17.46 -10.93 14.49
N ARG A 235 -17.50 -11.63 15.64
CA ARG A 235 -16.36 -11.64 16.58
C ARG A 235 -15.13 -12.33 15.98
N LEU A 236 -15.33 -13.46 15.31
CA LEU A 236 -14.24 -14.17 14.65
C LEU A 236 -13.67 -13.35 13.49
N ARG A 237 -14.53 -12.75 12.66
CA ARG A 237 -14.16 -11.79 11.60
C ARG A 237 -13.32 -10.65 12.17
N ASN A 238 -13.76 -10.07 13.29
CA ASN A 238 -13.08 -8.94 13.91
C ASN A 238 -11.70 -9.31 14.45
N PHE A 239 -11.54 -10.51 15.00
CA PHE A 239 -10.25 -11.07 15.40
C PHE A 239 -9.33 -11.27 14.18
N MET A 240 -9.82 -11.95 13.13
CA MET A 240 -9.04 -12.20 11.91
C MET A 240 -8.53 -10.90 11.26
N LEU A 241 -9.41 -9.90 11.12
CA LEU A 241 -9.03 -8.59 10.58
C LEU A 241 -8.02 -7.85 11.47
N ALA A 242 -8.15 -7.95 12.80
CA ALA A 242 -7.20 -7.35 13.72
C ALA A 242 -5.82 -8.03 13.61
N CYS A 243 -5.78 -9.36 13.52
CA CYS A 243 -4.53 -10.10 13.32
C CYS A 243 -3.86 -9.73 11.99
N TRP A 244 -4.60 -9.61 10.90
CA TRP A 244 -4.03 -9.17 9.62
C TRP A 244 -3.45 -7.76 9.70
N ILE A 245 -4.15 -6.81 10.30
CA ILE A 245 -3.65 -5.43 10.46
C ILE A 245 -2.42 -5.41 11.34
N ALA A 246 -2.45 -6.09 12.50
CA ALA A 246 -1.29 -6.16 13.39
C ALA A 246 -0.09 -6.80 12.68
N SER A 247 -0.29 -7.88 11.93
CA SER A 247 0.78 -8.57 11.20
C SER A 247 1.36 -7.69 10.09
N ALA A 248 0.52 -6.98 9.33
CA ALA A 248 0.97 -6.04 8.32
C ALA A 248 1.77 -4.87 8.94
N LEU A 249 1.32 -4.35 10.08
CA LEU A 249 2.05 -3.30 10.81
C LEU A 249 3.36 -3.80 11.40
N VAL A 250 3.41 -5.01 11.96
CA VAL A 250 4.65 -5.63 12.42
C VAL A 250 5.63 -5.77 11.26
N PHE A 251 5.19 -6.36 10.15
CA PHE A 251 6.04 -6.55 8.97
C PHE A 251 6.56 -5.22 8.43
N PHE A 252 5.70 -4.20 8.39
CA PHE A 252 6.11 -2.84 8.04
C PHE A 252 7.16 -2.27 9.01
N MET A 253 6.97 -2.43 10.32
CA MET A 253 7.94 -1.99 11.31
C MET A 253 9.27 -2.74 11.18
N MET A 254 9.25 -4.04 10.83
CA MET A 254 10.46 -4.81 10.55
C MET A 254 11.23 -4.27 9.35
N ILE A 255 10.52 -3.85 8.29
CA ILE A 255 11.14 -3.23 7.11
C ILE A 255 11.82 -1.90 7.48
N ILE A 256 11.23 -1.11 8.38
CA ILE A 256 11.72 0.24 8.71
C ILE A 256 12.77 0.22 9.82
N ALA A 257 12.71 -0.74 10.74
CA ALA A 257 13.61 -0.82 11.88
C ALA A 257 15.08 -0.88 11.42
N PRO A 258 16.01 -0.19 12.11
CA PRO A 258 17.43 -0.25 11.78
C PRO A 258 17.99 -1.68 12.00
N PRO A 259 19.03 -2.10 11.26
CA PRO A 259 19.59 -3.46 11.34
C PRO A 259 19.95 -3.92 12.76
N LYS A 260 20.41 -2.99 13.62
CA LYS A 260 20.72 -3.25 15.04
C LYS A 260 19.49 -3.48 15.92
N MET A 261 18.32 -3.01 15.50
CA MET A 261 17.03 -3.28 16.16
C MET A 261 16.33 -4.51 15.56
N THR A 262 16.68 -4.92 14.34
CA THR A 262 16.22 -6.18 13.74
C THR A 262 17.06 -7.39 14.14
N SER A 263 18.30 -7.18 14.59
CA SER A 263 19.17 -8.23 15.15
C SER A 263 18.70 -8.75 16.51
N ASN A 264 17.92 -7.94 17.23
CA ASN A 264 17.12 -8.41 18.36
C ASN A 264 15.69 -8.60 17.85
N ALA A 265 15.00 -9.58 18.42
CA ALA A 265 13.70 -10.10 18.04
C ALA A 265 12.52 -9.08 17.96
N ALA A 266 12.73 -7.77 17.88
CA ALA A 266 11.75 -6.69 18.05
C ALA A 266 10.49 -6.78 17.19
N GLY A 267 10.61 -7.28 15.97
CA GLY A 267 9.46 -7.56 15.11
C GLY A 267 8.66 -8.78 15.55
N SER A 268 9.35 -9.91 15.77
CA SER A 268 8.76 -11.19 16.20
C SER A 268 8.26 -11.19 17.66
N SER A 269 8.85 -10.36 18.52
CA SER A 269 8.54 -10.25 19.95
C SER A 269 7.29 -9.40 20.19
N ALA A 270 7.23 -8.22 19.55
CA ALA A 270 6.04 -7.36 19.56
C ALA A 270 4.83 -8.07 18.93
N PHE A 271 5.07 -8.94 17.94
CA PHE A 271 4.04 -9.78 17.33
C PHE A 271 3.33 -10.70 18.33
N ALA A 272 4.09 -11.41 19.18
CA ALA A 272 3.52 -12.32 20.18
C ALA A 272 2.65 -11.59 21.20
N ILE A 273 3.12 -10.44 21.70
CA ILE A 273 2.35 -9.59 22.62
C ILE A 273 1.10 -9.04 21.92
N ALA A 274 1.22 -8.54 20.69
CA ALA A 274 0.07 -8.02 19.96
C ALA A 274 -1.01 -9.10 19.83
N TRP A 275 -0.64 -10.30 19.35
CA TRP A 275 -1.58 -11.40 19.14
C TRP A 275 -2.20 -11.93 20.45
N LEU A 276 -1.44 -11.97 21.55
CA LEU A 276 -1.97 -12.27 22.88
C LEU A 276 -3.14 -11.34 23.26
N TRP A 277 -2.93 -10.03 23.11
CA TRP A 277 -3.93 -9.03 23.46
C TRP A 277 -5.08 -8.96 22.44
N LEU A 278 -4.86 -9.35 21.19
CA LEU A 278 -5.93 -9.55 20.21
C LEU A 278 -6.82 -10.76 20.51
N ALA A 279 -6.26 -11.82 21.10
CA ALA A 279 -7.00 -13.02 21.48
C ALA A 279 -7.88 -12.79 22.73
N LEU A 280 -7.41 -11.99 23.69
CA LEU A 280 -8.06 -11.75 24.98
C LEU A 280 -9.57 -11.41 24.91
N PRO A 281 -10.05 -10.54 24.00
CA PRO A 281 -11.49 -10.27 23.87
C PRO A 281 -12.34 -11.52 23.63
N LEU A 282 -11.85 -12.52 22.89
CA LEU A 282 -12.62 -13.75 22.64
C LEU A 282 -12.81 -14.57 23.92
N TYR A 283 -11.78 -14.65 24.77
CA TYR A 283 -11.85 -15.28 26.09
C TYR A 283 -12.82 -14.53 27.02
N ALA A 284 -12.62 -13.23 27.17
CA ALA A 284 -13.43 -12.36 28.03
C ALA A 284 -14.92 -12.40 27.65
N HIS A 285 -15.23 -12.44 26.35
CA HIS A 285 -16.61 -12.54 25.88
C HIS A 285 -17.20 -13.94 26.00
N ARG A 286 -16.39 -15.01 25.91
CA ARG A 286 -16.86 -16.39 26.08
C ARG A 286 -17.21 -16.67 27.55
N PHE A 287 -16.40 -16.15 28.47
CA PHE A 287 -16.53 -16.35 29.92
C PHE A 287 -16.54 -15.00 30.67
N PRO A 288 -17.66 -14.26 30.65
CA PRO A 288 -17.71 -12.90 31.20
C PRO A 288 -17.45 -12.84 32.72
N ARG A 289 -17.87 -13.87 33.48
CA ARG A 289 -17.59 -13.99 34.92
C ARG A 289 -16.10 -14.12 35.24
N LEU A 290 -15.30 -14.62 34.29
CA LEU A 290 -13.85 -14.81 34.41
C LEU A 290 -13.05 -13.72 33.68
N LYS A 291 -13.69 -12.62 33.25
CA LYS A 291 -13.01 -11.55 32.49
C LYS A 291 -11.78 -11.00 33.21
N VAL A 292 -11.89 -10.77 34.52
CA VAL A 292 -10.78 -10.26 35.34
C VAL A 292 -9.65 -11.30 35.42
N LEU A 293 -9.98 -12.58 35.53
CA LEU A 293 -9.00 -13.68 35.51
C LEU A 293 -8.25 -13.73 34.18
N TRP A 294 -8.95 -13.64 33.04
CA TRP A 294 -8.31 -13.65 31.72
C TRP A 294 -7.43 -12.42 31.49
N LEU A 295 -7.85 -11.25 31.98
CA LEU A 295 -7.04 -10.04 31.94
C LEU A 295 -5.78 -10.20 32.79
N ALA A 296 -5.91 -10.68 34.03
CA ALA A 296 -4.76 -10.97 34.90
C ALA A 296 -3.81 -11.98 34.25
N TRP A 297 -4.35 -13.02 33.60
CA TRP A 297 -3.55 -14.04 32.91
C TRP A 297 -2.77 -13.48 31.73
N ALA A 298 -3.39 -12.65 30.87
CA ALA A 298 -2.71 -11.96 29.78
C ALA A 298 -1.63 -11.00 30.29
N THR A 299 -1.88 -10.30 31.40
CA THR A 299 -0.89 -9.45 32.06
C THR A 299 0.28 -10.27 32.62
N ILE A 300 0.03 -11.42 33.26
CA ILE A 300 1.08 -12.31 33.76
C ILE A 300 1.97 -12.82 32.61
N MET A 301 1.37 -13.26 31.50
CA MET A 301 2.11 -13.68 30.30
C MET A 301 2.95 -12.54 29.71
N THR A 302 2.39 -11.33 29.66
CA THR A 302 3.11 -10.12 29.19
C THR A 302 4.28 -9.76 30.12
N SER A 303 4.06 -9.76 31.43
CA SER A 303 5.09 -9.44 32.43
C SER A 303 6.19 -10.50 32.49
N SER A 304 5.83 -11.79 32.32
CA SER A 304 6.77 -12.91 32.24
C SER A 304 7.81 -12.69 31.14
N CYS A 305 7.41 -12.13 29.98
CA CYS A 305 8.32 -11.80 28.88
C CYS A 305 9.42 -10.80 29.29
N VAL A 306 9.09 -9.83 30.15
CA VAL A 306 10.03 -8.82 30.64
C VAL A 306 10.92 -9.38 31.75
N VAL A 307 10.32 -10.09 32.71
CA VAL A 307 11.02 -10.66 33.87
C VAL A 307 12.06 -11.70 33.45
N THR A 308 11.73 -12.51 32.44
CA THR A 308 12.66 -13.50 31.86
C THR A 308 13.71 -12.87 30.94
N ARG A 309 13.64 -11.55 30.70
CA ARG A 309 14.45 -10.81 29.72
C ARG A 309 14.32 -11.36 28.29
N ALA A 310 13.22 -12.06 28.01
CA ALA A 310 12.91 -12.52 26.66
C ALA A 310 12.58 -11.33 25.75
N LEU A 311 11.87 -10.33 26.27
CA LEU A 311 11.52 -9.11 25.55
C LEU A 311 11.85 -7.85 26.38
N SER A 312 12.27 -6.79 25.71
CA SER A 312 12.44 -5.45 26.29
C SER A 312 11.09 -4.76 26.54
N LEU A 313 11.09 -3.77 27.44
CA LEU A 313 9.91 -2.94 27.70
C LEU A 313 9.41 -2.21 26.45
N LEU A 314 10.31 -1.81 25.56
CA LEU A 314 9.96 -1.15 24.30
C LEU A 314 9.18 -2.11 23.39
N GLU A 315 9.64 -3.35 23.23
CA GLU A 315 8.97 -4.36 22.39
C GLU A 315 7.57 -4.71 22.92
N VAL A 316 7.44 -4.84 24.24
CA VAL A 316 6.13 -5.03 24.88
C VAL A 316 5.22 -3.82 24.64
N GLY A 317 5.73 -2.60 24.83
CA GLY A 317 4.99 -1.37 24.57
C GLY A 317 4.52 -1.26 23.12
N VAL A 318 5.38 -1.60 22.15
CA VAL A 318 5.03 -1.65 20.72
C VAL A 318 3.97 -2.71 20.46
N GLY A 319 4.11 -3.93 20.99
CA GLY A 319 3.11 -5.00 20.82
C GLY A 319 1.73 -4.61 21.36
N LEU A 320 1.68 -3.99 22.54
CA LEU A 320 0.45 -3.45 23.12
C LEU A 320 -0.16 -2.34 22.27
N LEU A 321 0.65 -1.41 21.76
CA LEU A 321 0.20 -0.34 20.87
C LEU A 321 -0.38 -0.91 19.56
N LEU A 322 0.27 -1.91 18.97
CA LEU A 322 -0.20 -2.58 17.76
C LEU A 322 -1.54 -3.29 17.99
N ALA A 323 -1.69 -3.99 19.12
CA ALA A 323 -2.98 -4.57 19.50
C ALA A 323 -4.05 -3.49 19.68
N LEU A 324 -3.72 -2.38 20.35
CA LEU A 324 -4.63 -1.26 20.56
C LEU A 324 -5.12 -0.66 19.23
N VAL A 325 -4.21 -0.41 18.30
CA VAL A 325 -4.54 0.10 16.95
C VAL A 325 -5.43 -0.90 16.20
N ALA A 326 -5.07 -2.19 16.20
CA ALA A 326 -5.81 -3.22 15.46
C ALA A 326 -7.22 -3.50 16.04
N LEU A 327 -7.38 -3.45 17.37
CA LEU A 327 -8.69 -3.55 18.04
C LEU A 327 -9.56 -2.32 17.77
N ASN A 328 -8.97 -1.14 17.72
CA ASN A 328 -9.69 0.12 17.50
C ASN A 328 -9.77 0.56 16.03
N ARG A 329 -9.42 -0.31 15.07
CA ARG A 329 -9.36 0.02 13.63
C ARG A 329 -10.65 0.67 13.08
N VAL A 330 -11.82 0.24 13.54
CA VAL A 330 -13.12 0.78 13.08
C VAL A 330 -13.33 2.19 13.64
N ALA A 331 -13.00 2.40 14.92
CA ALA A 331 -13.05 3.73 15.54
C ALA A 331 -12.04 4.69 14.91
N LEU A 332 -10.83 4.20 14.61
CA LEU A 332 -9.79 4.95 13.90
C LEU A 332 -10.25 5.33 12.49
N TRP A 333 -10.84 4.40 11.75
CA TRP A 333 -11.41 4.68 10.43
C TRP A 333 -12.53 5.74 10.50
N ARG A 334 -13.47 5.61 11.44
CA ARG A 334 -14.53 6.62 11.67
C ARG A 334 -13.97 7.97 12.08
N PHE A 335 -12.89 8.01 12.86
CA PHE A 335 -12.19 9.25 13.18
C PHE A 335 -11.60 9.90 11.92
N ILE A 336 -10.89 9.12 11.10
CA ILE A 336 -10.34 9.58 9.81
C ILE A 336 -11.46 10.09 8.89
N GLN A 337 -12.58 9.37 8.78
CA GLN A 337 -13.74 9.80 8.00
C GLN A 337 -14.29 11.14 8.49
N ARG A 338 -14.51 11.31 9.81
CA ARG A 338 -15.02 12.55 10.39
C ARG A 338 -14.07 13.74 10.14
N VAL A 339 -12.76 13.52 10.30
CA VAL A 339 -11.76 14.55 10.00
C VAL A 339 -11.76 14.89 8.51
N ALA A 340 -11.81 13.89 7.64
CA ALA A 340 -11.86 14.10 6.19
C ALA A 340 -13.15 14.82 5.75
N GLU A 341 -14.31 14.49 6.33
CA GLU A 341 -15.58 15.20 6.10
C GLU A 341 -15.51 16.65 6.61
N ALA A 342 -14.92 16.89 7.78
CA ALA A 342 -14.72 18.24 8.30
C ALA A 342 -13.84 19.08 7.37
N ILE A 343 -12.71 18.52 6.91
CA ILE A 343 -11.82 19.17 5.93
C ILE A 343 -12.56 19.40 4.60
N ALA A 344 -13.27 18.40 4.10
CA ALA A 344 -14.04 18.48 2.85
C ALA A 344 -15.10 19.60 2.85
N ASN A 345 -15.61 19.95 4.03
CA ASN A 345 -16.61 20.99 4.23
C ASN A 345 -16.05 22.28 4.84
N SER A 346 -14.72 22.42 4.92
CA SER A 346 -14.04 23.58 5.50
C SER A 346 -13.78 24.73 4.53
N TRP A 347 -14.31 24.66 3.31
CA TRP A 347 -14.01 25.63 2.26
C TRP A 347 -14.32 27.07 2.72
N LYS A 348 -13.37 27.97 2.53
CA LYS A 348 -13.50 29.39 2.92
C LYS A 348 -12.79 30.29 1.91
N GLU A 349 -13.42 31.42 1.61
CA GLU A 349 -12.86 32.50 0.80
C GLU A 349 -12.79 33.81 1.58
N TRP A 350 -11.77 34.61 1.29
CA TRP A 350 -11.64 36.00 1.71
C TRP A 350 -11.54 36.85 0.45
N ASP A 351 -12.58 37.64 0.19
CA ASP A 351 -12.67 38.51 -0.98
C ASP A 351 -12.27 39.94 -0.59
N PHE A 352 -11.23 40.48 -1.22
CA PHE A 352 -10.72 41.84 -1.02
C PHE A 352 -11.10 42.77 -2.19
N GLY A 353 -12.07 42.36 -3.02
CA GLY A 353 -12.55 43.08 -4.19
C GLY A 353 -11.69 42.84 -5.43
N PHE A 354 -10.41 43.20 -5.40
CA PHE A 354 -9.51 43.03 -6.55
C PHE A 354 -9.01 41.60 -6.69
N PHE A 355 -8.68 40.96 -5.56
CA PHE A 355 -8.26 39.57 -5.50
C PHE A 355 -9.00 38.87 -4.36
N ARG A 356 -9.03 37.55 -4.44
CA ARG A 356 -9.67 36.68 -3.47
C ARG A 356 -8.76 35.52 -3.13
N ILE A 357 -8.69 35.20 -1.84
CA ILE A 357 -7.88 34.12 -1.29
C ILE A 357 -8.78 32.98 -0.87
N MET A 358 -8.42 31.76 -1.25
CA MET A 358 -9.11 30.53 -0.86
C MET A 358 -8.21 29.69 0.04
N ASN A 359 -8.78 29.18 1.13
CA ASN A 359 -8.03 28.43 2.15
C ASN A 359 -7.32 27.18 1.59
N HIS A 360 -7.90 26.52 0.58
CA HIS A 360 -7.30 25.34 -0.03
C HIS A 360 -5.98 25.62 -0.77
N GLY A 361 -5.67 26.88 -1.10
CA GLY A 361 -4.36 27.29 -1.63
C GLY A 361 -3.21 27.07 -0.66
N LEU A 362 -3.47 27.19 0.66
CA LEU A 362 -2.46 26.96 1.69
C LEU A 362 -1.86 25.56 1.59
N TYR A 363 -2.68 24.54 1.33
CA TYR A 363 -2.20 23.17 1.13
C TYR A 363 -1.37 23.02 -0.15
N GLY A 364 -1.69 23.77 -1.22
CA GLY A 364 -0.85 23.81 -2.41
C GLY A 364 0.53 24.40 -2.12
N GLY A 365 0.57 25.49 -1.34
CA GLY A 365 1.81 26.08 -0.87
C GLY A 365 2.62 25.18 0.06
N LEU A 366 1.98 24.56 1.05
CA LEU A 366 2.61 23.61 1.96
C LEU A 366 3.18 22.40 1.22
N ALA A 367 2.47 21.87 0.22
CA ALA A 367 2.97 20.77 -0.59
C ALA A 367 4.27 21.14 -1.32
N ALA A 368 4.32 22.32 -1.96
CA ALA A 368 5.53 22.80 -2.63
C ALA A 368 6.66 23.09 -1.64
N ALA A 369 6.37 23.79 -0.54
CA ALA A 369 7.37 24.13 0.48
C ALA A 369 8.00 22.89 1.10
N ILE A 370 7.18 21.94 1.57
CA ILE A 370 7.68 20.70 2.17
C ILE A 370 8.44 19.86 1.13
N GLY A 371 7.96 19.83 -0.11
CA GLY A 371 8.64 19.14 -1.21
C GLY A 371 10.04 19.66 -1.49
N ILE A 372 10.17 20.98 -1.66
CA ILE A 372 11.44 21.66 -1.91
C ILE A 372 12.34 21.54 -0.68
N LEU A 373 11.79 21.73 0.52
CA LEU A 373 12.54 21.63 1.77
C LEU A 373 13.15 20.23 1.93
N MET A 374 12.32 19.20 1.78
CA MET A 374 12.74 17.82 1.94
C MET A 374 13.76 17.41 0.87
N ALA A 375 13.50 17.72 -0.40
CA ALA A 375 14.46 17.45 -1.48
C ALA A 375 15.78 18.20 -1.26
N GLY A 376 15.72 19.47 -0.87
CA GLY A 376 16.92 20.26 -0.59
C GLY A 376 17.70 19.77 0.62
N MET A 377 17.03 19.38 1.71
CA MET A 377 17.68 18.80 2.89
C MET A 377 18.40 17.48 2.58
N LEU A 378 17.84 16.67 1.68
CA LEU A 378 18.45 15.41 1.22
C LEU A 378 19.61 15.65 0.26
N LEU A 379 19.52 16.66 -0.61
CA LEU A 379 20.53 16.95 -1.62
C LEU A 379 21.72 17.78 -1.08
N GLY A 380 21.46 18.71 -0.16
CA GLY A 380 22.48 19.57 0.45
C GLY A 380 22.59 20.97 -0.18
N LYS A 381 23.26 21.88 0.55
CA LYS A 381 23.37 23.30 0.15
C LYS A 381 24.26 23.54 -1.06
N GLU A 382 25.17 22.61 -1.36
CA GLU A 382 26.11 22.75 -2.48
C GLU A 382 25.39 22.73 -3.84
N HIS A 383 24.17 22.18 -3.87
CA HIS A 383 23.32 22.04 -5.06
C HIS A 383 22.14 23.03 -5.11
N LEU A 384 22.25 24.19 -4.44
CA LEU A 384 21.18 25.20 -4.42
C LEU A 384 20.69 25.62 -5.82
N PRO A 385 21.56 25.86 -6.82
CA PRO A 385 21.11 26.17 -8.17
C PRO A 385 20.26 25.04 -8.78
N ALA A 386 20.66 23.79 -8.58
CA ALA A 386 19.91 22.63 -9.06
C ALA A 386 18.53 22.53 -8.43
N ILE A 387 18.43 22.72 -7.10
CA ILE A 387 17.15 22.72 -6.38
C ILE A 387 16.20 23.76 -6.97
N LEU A 388 16.71 24.97 -7.23
CA LEU A 388 15.91 26.06 -7.80
C LEU A 388 15.44 25.74 -9.23
N VAL A 389 16.34 25.25 -10.09
CA VAL A 389 16.00 24.86 -11.47
C VAL A 389 14.92 23.79 -11.48
N VAL A 390 15.06 22.74 -10.66
CA VAL A 390 14.07 21.66 -10.56
C VAL A 390 12.74 22.16 -10.01
N ALA A 391 12.73 23.01 -8.99
CA ALA A 391 11.50 23.58 -8.44
C ALA A 391 10.73 24.42 -9.47
N VAL A 392 11.44 25.28 -10.22
CA VAL A 392 10.84 26.14 -11.25
C VAL A 392 10.32 25.32 -12.43
N THR A 393 11.13 24.41 -12.95
CA THR A 393 10.75 23.53 -14.07
C THR A 393 9.57 22.64 -13.71
N SER A 394 9.57 22.05 -12.50
CA SER A 394 8.43 21.29 -11.96
C SER A 394 7.14 22.13 -11.95
N MET A 395 7.20 23.38 -11.46
CA MET A 395 6.03 24.27 -11.42
C MET A 395 5.51 24.61 -12.82
N ILE A 396 6.40 24.95 -13.76
CA ILE A 396 6.04 25.31 -15.13
C ILE A 396 5.39 24.13 -15.84
N VAL A 397 6.04 22.96 -15.83
CA VAL A 397 5.52 21.77 -16.53
C VAL A 397 4.26 21.25 -15.85
N SER A 398 4.14 21.37 -14.53
CA SER A 398 2.91 21.08 -13.79
C SER A 398 1.75 21.98 -14.24
N ALA A 399 1.98 23.28 -14.45
CA ALA A 399 0.98 24.20 -14.95
C ALA A 399 0.58 23.87 -16.40
N LEU A 400 1.55 23.62 -17.28
CA LEU A 400 1.30 23.26 -18.69
C LEU A 400 0.49 21.97 -18.81
N TRP A 401 0.89 20.93 -18.09
CA TRP A 401 0.19 19.65 -18.04
C TRP A 401 -1.26 19.81 -17.58
N ALA A 402 -1.48 20.60 -16.52
CA ALA A 402 -2.81 20.86 -15.99
C ALA A 402 -3.73 21.54 -17.01
N GLN A 403 -3.18 22.35 -17.93
CA GLN A 403 -3.96 22.99 -18.98
C GLN A 403 -4.21 22.10 -20.18
N TRP A 404 -3.17 21.41 -20.66
CA TRP A 404 -3.23 20.70 -21.94
C TRP A 404 -3.85 19.31 -21.83
N ILE A 405 -3.66 18.63 -20.69
CA ILE A 405 -4.08 17.24 -20.51
C ILE A 405 -5.29 17.15 -19.57
N GLU A 406 -5.26 17.88 -18.45
CA GLU A 406 -6.31 17.77 -17.43
C GLU A 406 -7.37 18.88 -17.51
N GLY A 407 -7.09 19.93 -18.28
CA GLY A 407 -7.94 21.10 -18.39
C GLY A 407 -9.16 20.83 -19.26
N SER A 408 -10.30 21.40 -18.88
CA SER A 408 -11.50 21.41 -19.72
C SER A 408 -12.17 22.78 -19.72
N LYS A 409 -13.07 23.03 -20.67
CA LYS A 409 -13.87 24.26 -20.72
C LYS A 409 -14.63 24.54 -19.42
N LYS A 410 -14.95 23.50 -18.64
CA LYS A 410 -15.66 23.58 -17.36
C LYS A 410 -14.75 23.54 -16.12
N LEU A 411 -13.48 23.18 -16.29
CA LEU A 411 -12.56 22.94 -15.18
C LEU A 411 -11.13 23.36 -15.56
N LEU A 412 -10.74 24.56 -15.13
CA LEU A 412 -9.34 24.96 -15.16
C LEU A 412 -8.66 24.42 -13.88
N ARG A 413 -7.50 23.78 -14.07
CA ARG A 413 -6.66 23.27 -12.98
C ARG A 413 -5.36 24.06 -12.98
N PRO A 414 -4.93 24.65 -11.87
CA PRO A 414 -3.72 25.47 -11.88
C PRO A 414 -2.44 24.64 -12.00
N LEU A 415 -2.40 23.44 -11.40
CA LEU A 415 -1.23 22.56 -11.35
C LEU A 415 -1.65 21.08 -11.41
N GLY A 416 -0.88 20.26 -12.12
CA GLY A 416 -1.10 18.83 -12.36
C GLY A 416 0.06 17.98 -11.84
N PHE A 417 -0.23 16.86 -11.19
CA PHE A 417 0.79 16.03 -10.52
C PHE A 417 1.79 15.41 -11.49
N TYR A 418 1.31 14.76 -12.56
CA TYR A 418 2.19 14.11 -13.54
C TYR A 418 3.05 15.12 -14.32
N GLY A 419 2.54 16.34 -14.54
CA GLY A 419 3.35 17.44 -15.05
C GLY A 419 4.46 17.85 -14.09
N GLY A 420 4.22 17.82 -12.78
CA GLY A 420 5.27 18.05 -11.79
C GLY A 420 6.34 16.96 -11.81
N VAL A 421 5.95 15.69 -11.95
CA VAL A 421 6.89 14.55 -12.11
C VAL A 421 7.74 14.71 -13.37
N LEU A 422 7.11 15.01 -14.51
CA LEU A 422 7.83 15.24 -15.76
C LEU A 422 8.75 16.47 -15.67
N GLY A 423 8.29 17.54 -15.02
CA GLY A 423 9.09 18.74 -14.80
C GLY A 423 10.30 18.49 -13.91
N VAL A 424 10.22 17.61 -12.91
CA VAL A 424 11.39 17.18 -12.13
C VAL A 424 12.39 16.43 -13.01
N ILE A 425 11.93 15.52 -13.87
CA ILE A 425 12.80 14.77 -14.80
C ILE A 425 13.49 15.72 -15.77
N ILE A 426 12.75 16.65 -16.37
CA ILE A 426 13.29 17.68 -17.26
C ILE A 426 14.26 18.59 -16.51
N GLY A 427 13.91 19.01 -15.29
CA GLY A 427 14.77 19.83 -14.43
C GLY A 427 16.10 19.15 -14.11
N ALA A 428 16.06 17.87 -13.72
CA ALA A 428 17.26 17.07 -13.45
C ALA A 428 18.12 16.91 -14.72
N ALA A 429 17.49 16.70 -15.89
CA ALA A 429 18.21 16.63 -17.17
C ALA A 429 18.85 17.98 -17.55
N LEU A 430 18.15 19.09 -17.33
CA LEU A 430 18.70 20.44 -17.55
C LEU A 430 19.88 20.72 -16.61
N VAL A 431 19.76 20.37 -15.33
CA VAL A 431 20.85 20.49 -14.37
C VAL A 431 22.05 19.64 -14.80
N HIS A 432 21.82 18.40 -15.24
CA HIS A 432 22.89 17.53 -15.73
C HIS A 432 23.63 18.15 -16.94
N VAL A 433 22.89 18.68 -17.91
CA VAL A 433 23.48 19.28 -19.12
C VAL A 433 24.15 20.64 -18.86
N LEU A 434 23.55 21.48 -18.01
CA LEU A 434 24.00 22.87 -17.80
C LEU A 434 25.02 23.02 -16.68
N LEU A 435 24.90 22.22 -15.62
CA LEU A 435 25.72 22.31 -14.41
C LEU A 435 26.67 21.12 -14.26
N GLY A 436 26.54 20.07 -15.09
CA GLY A 436 27.40 18.88 -15.04
C GLY A 436 27.15 17.97 -13.84
N GLU A 437 26.06 18.17 -13.09
CA GLU A 437 25.73 17.38 -11.91
C GLU A 437 25.10 16.02 -12.29
N ASP A 438 25.19 15.03 -11.41
CA ASP A 438 24.64 13.69 -11.68
C ASP A 438 23.10 13.71 -11.76
N PHE A 439 22.54 13.15 -12.83
CA PHE A 439 21.10 13.16 -13.07
C PHE A 439 20.29 12.47 -11.96
N PHE A 440 20.75 11.33 -11.44
CA PHE A 440 20.04 10.58 -10.40
C PHE A 440 20.20 11.21 -9.01
N LEU A 441 21.35 11.82 -8.75
CA LEU A 441 21.60 12.63 -7.55
C LEU A 441 20.57 13.75 -7.42
N ILE A 442 20.22 14.40 -8.52
CA ILE A 442 19.24 15.48 -8.53
C ILE A 442 17.80 14.96 -8.52
N TRP A 443 17.50 13.87 -9.24
CA TRP A 443 16.13 13.36 -9.30
C TRP A 443 15.67 12.66 -8.01
N ALA A 444 16.53 11.85 -7.39
CA ALA A 444 16.13 10.99 -6.28
C ALA A 444 15.54 11.74 -5.06
N PRO A 445 16.11 12.86 -4.57
CA PRO A 445 15.54 13.63 -3.47
C PRO A 445 14.09 14.06 -3.71
N PHE A 446 13.77 14.48 -4.94
CA PHE A 446 12.41 14.86 -5.33
C PHE A 446 11.49 13.64 -5.46
N ALA A 447 12.01 12.48 -5.87
CA ALA A 447 11.24 11.23 -5.85
C ALA A 447 10.90 10.80 -4.41
N VAL A 448 11.83 10.92 -3.45
CA VAL A 448 11.55 10.66 -2.02
C VAL A 448 10.50 11.64 -1.47
N ALA A 449 10.54 12.91 -1.90
CA ALA A 449 9.56 13.93 -1.49
C ALA A 449 8.20 13.80 -2.18
N ALA A 450 8.12 13.16 -3.35
CA ALA A 450 6.91 13.12 -4.18
C ALA A 450 5.66 12.59 -3.45
N PRO A 451 5.72 11.49 -2.66
CA PRO A 451 4.53 11.02 -1.96
C PRO A 451 4.02 12.01 -0.90
N VAL A 452 4.89 12.66 -0.11
CA VAL A 452 4.42 13.64 0.87
C VAL A 452 3.82 14.88 0.20
N ILE A 453 4.41 15.34 -0.90
CA ILE A 453 3.84 16.41 -1.75
C ILE A 453 2.43 16.01 -2.20
N GLN A 454 2.28 14.77 -2.69
CA GLN A 454 0.99 14.27 -3.14
C GLN A 454 -0.01 14.15 -1.99
N ALA A 455 0.38 13.66 -0.82
CA ALA A 455 -0.49 13.54 0.35
C ALA A 455 -1.04 14.91 0.78
N ILE A 456 -0.20 15.93 0.87
CA ILE A 456 -0.65 17.30 1.21
C ILE A 456 -1.56 17.86 0.10
N GLY A 457 -1.19 17.63 -1.17
CA GLY A 457 -2.02 18.00 -2.32
C GLY A 457 -3.40 17.33 -2.32
N ARG A 458 -3.56 16.16 -1.71
CA ARG A 458 -4.86 15.50 -1.54
C ARG A 458 -5.74 16.12 -0.47
N VAL A 459 -5.15 16.77 0.54
CA VAL A 459 -5.90 17.58 1.50
C VAL A 459 -6.53 18.79 0.79
N ARG A 460 -5.78 19.45 -0.12
CA ARG A 460 -6.36 20.47 -1.02
C ARG A 460 -7.53 19.91 -1.83
N CYS A 461 -7.38 18.69 -2.38
CA CYS A 461 -8.43 18.04 -3.16
C CYS A 461 -9.69 17.75 -2.31
N LEU A 462 -9.52 17.40 -1.03
CA LEU A 462 -10.64 17.24 -0.09
C LEU A 462 -11.41 18.56 0.03
N VAL A 463 -10.76 19.68 0.36
CA VAL A 463 -11.45 20.98 0.51
C VAL A 463 -12.13 21.42 -0.79
N GLN A 464 -11.49 21.21 -1.94
CA GLN A 464 -12.03 21.62 -3.23
C GLN A 464 -13.15 20.69 -3.75
N GLY A 465 -13.21 19.45 -3.26
CA GLY A 465 -14.12 18.42 -3.77
C GLY A 465 -13.72 17.84 -5.13
N CYS A 466 -12.44 17.84 -5.47
CA CYS A 466 -11.92 17.16 -6.67
C CYS A 466 -11.26 15.82 -6.33
N CYS A 467 -11.02 15.01 -7.35
CA CYS A 467 -10.50 13.64 -7.23
C CYS A 467 -11.33 12.75 -6.28
N HIS A 468 -12.64 12.98 -6.22
CA HIS A 468 -13.55 12.23 -5.35
C HIS A 468 -13.86 10.84 -5.92
N GLY A 469 -14.28 9.94 -5.03
CA GLY A 469 -14.66 8.58 -5.39
C GLY A 469 -16.09 8.48 -5.92
N SER A 470 -16.45 7.27 -6.36
CA SER A 470 -17.82 6.93 -6.73
C SER A 470 -18.71 6.82 -5.50
N ILE A 471 -20.04 6.80 -5.72
CA ILE A 471 -21.04 6.55 -4.68
C ILE A 471 -20.73 5.24 -3.95
N THR A 472 -20.87 5.24 -2.64
CA THR A 472 -20.58 4.11 -1.76
C THR A 472 -21.50 4.10 -0.54
N THR A 473 -21.21 3.29 0.47
CA THR A 473 -22.01 3.21 1.71
C THR A 473 -21.50 4.17 2.79
N PRO A 474 -22.34 4.57 3.76
CA PRO A 474 -21.95 5.46 4.87
C PRO A 474 -20.75 4.98 5.69
N GLU A 475 -20.54 3.67 5.80
CA GLU A 475 -19.47 3.07 6.60
C GLU A 475 -18.08 3.28 5.97
N ILE A 476 -18.04 3.56 4.67
CA ILE A 476 -16.82 3.71 3.88
C ILE A 476 -16.64 5.15 3.37
N GLY A 477 -17.74 5.82 3.03
CA GLY A 477 -17.71 7.10 2.32
C GLY A 477 -17.55 8.33 3.22
N ILE A 478 -17.31 9.47 2.57
CA ILE A 478 -17.41 10.83 3.14
C ILE A 478 -18.44 11.64 2.37
N ARG A 479 -19.02 12.66 3.00
CA ARG A 479 -20.05 13.54 2.41
C ARG A 479 -19.59 14.97 2.24
N TYR A 480 -20.11 15.59 1.17
CA TYR A 480 -19.89 17.00 0.85
C TYR A 480 -21.21 17.76 0.92
N PHE A 481 -21.19 18.91 1.58
CA PHE A 481 -22.33 19.80 1.80
C PHE A 481 -22.05 21.23 1.33
N HIS A 482 -20.79 21.65 1.31
CA HIS A 482 -20.42 23.01 0.96
C HIS A 482 -20.70 23.32 -0.53
N GLU A 483 -21.43 24.40 -0.82
CA GLU A 483 -21.90 24.75 -2.18
C GLU A 483 -20.76 24.99 -3.18
N ARG A 484 -19.61 25.50 -2.71
CA ARG A 484 -18.42 25.72 -3.54
C ARG A 484 -17.62 24.45 -3.83
N SER A 485 -17.92 23.33 -3.15
CA SER A 485 -17.29 22.04 -3.46
C SER A 485 -17.66 21.62 -4.88
N ARG A 486 -16.67 21.12 -5.64
CA ARG A 486 -16.89 20.59 -6.99
C ARG A 486 -17.83 19.38 -6.98
N VAL A 487 -17.88 18.61 -5.88
CA VAL A 487 -18.84 17.52 -5.71
C VAL A 487 -20.28 18.02 -5.73
N VAL A 488 -20.55 19.12 -5.03
CA VAL A 488 -21.90 19.70 -4.95
C VAL A 488 -22.24 20.42 -6.25
N ARG A 489 -21.34 21.28 -6.72
CA ARG A 489 -21.60 22.18 -7.85
C ARG A 489 -21.54 21.52 -9.23
N LEU A 490 -20.63 20.57 -9.44
CA LEU A 490 -20.40 19.97 -10.76
C LEU A 490 -20.96 18.56 -10.86
N ALA A 491 -20.87 17.77 -9.78
CA ALA A 491 -21.35 16.38 -9.78
C ALA A 491 -22.78 16.24 -9.22
N HIS A 492 -23.32 17.27 -8.56
CA HIS A 492 -24.66 17.25 -7.95
C HIS A 492 -24.85 16.14 -6.90
N LEU A 493 -23.80 15.80 -6.15
CA LEU A 493 -23.78 14.69 -5.16
C LEU A 493 -23.79 15.19 -3.71
N LYS A 494 -24.55 16.26 -3.42
CA LYS A 494 -24.63 16.84 -2.06
C LYS A 494 -25.18 15.81 -1.05
N GLY A 495 -24.48 15.63 0.06
CA GLY A 495 -24.87 14.70 1.14
C GLY A 495 -24.77 13.20 0.78
N VAL A 496 -24.36 12.86 -0.43
CA VAL A 496 -24.21 11.47 -0.87
C VAL A 496 -22.88 10.91 -0.36
N PRO A 497 -22.85 9.71 0.26
CA PRO A 497 -21.60 9.07 0.66
C PRO A 497 -20.76 8.67 -0.56
N LEU A 498 -19.55 9.22 -0.67
CA LEU A 498 -18.61 8.93 -1.76
C LEU A 498 -17.35 8.28 -1.21
N HIS A 499 -16.75 7.35 -1.96
CA HIS A 499 -15.43 6.81 -1.62
C HIS A 499 -14.44 7.97 -1.39
N ALA A 500 -13.75 7.95 -0.25
CA ALA A 500 -12.75 8.95 0.09
C ALA A 500 -11.42 8.64 -0.61
N THR A 501 -11.41 8.59 -1.95
CA THR A 501 -10.22 8.28 -2.75
C THR A 501 -9.04 9.20 -2.43
N GLN A 502 -9.30 10.44 -2.03
CA GLN A 502 -8.27 11.36 -1.55
C GLN A 502 -7.64 10.88 -0.25
N VAL A 503 -8.43 10.36 0.71
CA VAL A 503 -7.93 9.78 1.97
C VAL A 503 -7.14 8.51 1.69
N TYR A 504 -7.61 7.64 0.80
CA TYR A 504 -6.86 6.45 0.39
C TYR A 504 -5.48 6.85 -0.13
N SER A 505 -5.44 7.85 -1.01
CA SER A 505 -4.22 8.44 -1.55
C SER A 505 -3.30 9.04 -0.47
N ILE A 506 -3.85 9.76 0.51
CA ILE A 506 -3.07 10.31 1.63
C ILE A 506 -2.38 9.18 2.40
N LEU A 507 -3.14 8.17 2.81
CA LEU A 507 -2.62 7.07 3.62
C LEU A 507 -1.56 6.26 2.87
N THR A 508 -1.79 5.94 1.59
CA THR A 508 -0.80 5.20 0.79
C THR A 508 0.45 6.02 0.53
N ASN A 509 0.32 7.34 0.31
CA ASN A 509 1.49 8.19 0.08
C ASN A 509 2.31 8.39 1.36
N LEU A 510 1.69 8.56 2.52
CA LEU A 510 2.42 8.62 3.80
C LEU A 510 3.19 7.32 4.06
N PHE A 511 2.56 6.18 3.77
CA PHE A 511 3.22 4.87 3.84
C PHE A 511 4.42 4.79 2.88
N SER A 512 4.27 5.23 1.63
CA SER A 512 5.36 5.28 0.65
C SER A 512 6.50 6.19 1.07
N THR A 513 6.23 7.37 1.63
CA THR A 513 7.26 8.29 2.13
C THR A 513 8.18 7.60 3.14
N ILE A 514 7.61 6.82 4.06
CA ILE A 514 8.40 6.14 5.10
C ILE A 514 9.31 5.08 4.47
N ILE A 515 8.83 4.32 3.47
CA ILE A 515 9.64 3.35 2.74
C ILE A 515 10.78 4.05 1.99
N LEU A 516 10.49 5.13 1.26
CA LEU A 516 11.50 5.83 0.48
C LEU A 516 12.57 6.48 1.36
N LEU A 517 12.18 7.06 2.51
CA LEU A 517 13.12 7.57 3.49
C LEU A 517 13.99 6.44 4.06
N LYS A 518 13.40 5.27 4.35
CA LYS A 518 14.18 4.10 4.80
C LYS A 518 15.22 3.69 3.75
N LEU A 519 14.84 3.60 2.48
CA LEU A 519 15.75 3.24 1.39
C LEU A 519 16.86 4.30 1.23
N TRP A 520 16.52 5.58 1.34
CA TRP A 520 17.49 6.67 1.34
C TRP A 520 18.52 6.52 2.49
N PHE A 521 18.04 6.36 3.73
CA PHE A 521 18.91 6.25 4.91
C PHE A 521 19.64 4.91 5.06
N THR A 522 19.36 3.94 4.17
CA THR A 522 20.11 2.68 4.09
C THR A 522 21.07 2.67 2.90
N ASP A 523 21.28 3.83 2.29
CA ASP A 523 22.20 4.06 1.18
C ASP A 523 21.94 3.15 -0.04
N MET A 524 20.65 2.84 -0.27
CA MET A 524 20.25 2.13 -1.49
C MET A 524 20.53 2.98 -2.72
N PRO A 525 20.89 2.37 -3.87
CA PRO A 525 21.19 3.11 -5.10
C PRO A 525 20.07 4.09 -5.50
N LEU A 526 20.43 5.30 -5.91
CA LEU A 526 19.45 6.36 -6.20
C LEU A 526 18.40 5.97 -7.27
N PRO A 527 18.77 5.32 -8.40
CA PRO A 527 17.77 4.79 -9.35
C PRO A 527 16.82 3.77 -8.72
N PHE A 528 17.30 2.97 -7.76
CA PHE A 528 16.46 2.02 -7.03
C PHE A 528 15.41 2.72 -6.17
N VAL A 529 15.80 3.78 -5.45
CA VAL A 529 14.86 4.60 -4.66
C VAL A 529 13.79 5.21 -5.56
N ILE A 530 14.18 5.77 -6.70
CA ILE A 530 13.25 6.32 -7.70
C ILE A 530 12.34 5.21 -8.24
N GLY A 531 12.91 4.05 -8.58
CA GLY A 531 12.16 2.92 -9.10
C GLY A 531 11.09 2.41 -8.13
N VAL A 532 11.42 2.28 -6.84
CA VAL A 532 10.46 1.93 -5.80
C VAL A 532 9.37 2.99 -5.64
N CYS A 533 9.71 4.28 -5.76
CA CYS A 533 8.70 5.35 -5.75
C CYS A 533 7.66 5.15 -6.86
N PHE A 534 8.12 4.84 -8.07
CA PHE A 534 7.26 4.58 -9.23
C PHE A 534 6.42 3.31 -9.06
N LEU A 535 7.01 2.22 -8.53
CA LEU A 535 6.28 0.98 -8.23
C LEU A 535 5.15 1.20 -7.22
N LEU A 536 5.44 1.83 -6.09
CA LEU A 536 4.46 2.09 -5.02
C LEU A 536 3.37 3.07 -5.49
N ASN A 537 3.76 4.12 -6.23
CA ASN A 537 2.80 5.06 -6.80
C ASN A 537 1.90 4.37 -7.84
N GLY A 538 2.48 3.60 -8.76
CA GLY A 538 1.72 2.89 -9.79
C GLY A 538 0.73 1.90 -9.19
N LEU A 539 1.15 1.05 -8.26
CA LEU A 539 0.26 0.08 -7.59
C LEU A 539 -0.91 0.75 -6.86
N SER A 540 -0.62 1.78 -6.05
CA SER A 540 -1.66 2.49 -5.29
C SER A 540 -2.62 3.27 -6.20
N ARG A 541 -2.09 3.96 -7.22
CA ARG A 541 -2.89 4.76 -8.17
C ARG A 541 -3.75 3.90 -9.07
N PHE A 542 -3.27 2.71 -9.46
CA PHE A 542 -4.05 1.77 -10.24
C PHE A 542 -5.36 1.37 -9.52
N VAL A 543 -5.27 1.14 -8.21
CA VAL A 543 -6.44 0.84 -7.37
C VAL A 543 -7.28 2.10 -7.12
N GLU A 544 -6.67 3.20 -6.66
CA GLU A 544 -7.36 4.47 -6.37
C GLU A 544 -8.25 4.91 -7.54
N GLU A 545 -7.71 4.86 -8.75
CA GLU A 545 -8.37 5.32 -9.97
C GLU A 545 -9.61 4.49 -10.30
N ALA A 546 -9.62 3.20 -9.95
CA ALA A 546 -10.76 2.32 -10.17
C ALA A 546 -12.02 2.79 -9.39
N TYR A 547 -11.82 3.32 -8.19
CA TYR A 547 -12.87 3.82 -7.30
C TYR A 547 -13.23 5.30 -7.53
N ARG A 548 -12.61 5.99 -8.51
CA ARG A 548 -12.92 7.41 -8.77
C ARG A 548 -14.32 7.61 -9.33
N GLY A 549 -14.98 8.69 -8.92
CA GLY A 549 -16.31 9.08 -9.38
C GLY A 549 -16.33 10.21 -10.40
N GLU A 550 -15.17 10.73 -10.81
CA GLU A 550 -15.09 11.87 -11.74
C GLU A 550 -15.44 11.43 -13.19
N PRO A 551 -16.51 11.97 -13.80
CA PRO A 551 -17.00 11.55 -15.12
C PRO A 551 -16.09 11.92 -16.30
N GLN A 552 -15.05 12.72 -16.05
CA GLN A 552 -14.17 13.29 -17.09
C GLN A 552 -12.99 12.37 -17.47
N THR A 553 -12.84 11.23 -16.80
CA THR A 553 -11.67 10.36 -17.02
C THR A 553 -11.88 9.50 -18.26
N LEU A 554 -11.02 9.67 -19.26
CA LEU A 554 -11.03 8.86 -20.48
C LEU A 554 -10.83 7.38 -20.15
N ILE A 555 -11.65 6.51 -20.75
CA ILE A 555 -11.53 5.04 -20.64
C ILE A 555 -11.02 4.51 -21.99
N ILE A 556 -9.90 3.80 -21.95
CA ILE A 556 -9.23 3.19 -23.12
C ILE A 556 -9.10 1.70 -22.84
N CYS A 557 -9.62 0.85 -23.73
CA CYS A 557 -9.56 -0.61 -23.61
C CYS A 557 -10.04 -1.15 -22.24
N GLY A 558 -11.10 -0.56 -21.69
CA GLY A 558 -11.70 -0.98 -20.41
C GLY A 558 -11.00 -0.46 -19.14
N LEU A 559 -9.85 0.19 -19.27
CA LEU A 559 -9.14 0.83 -18.15
C LEU A 559 -9.17 2.36 -18.29
N ARG A 560 -9.16 3.06 -17.15
CA ARG A 560 -9.05 4.52 -17.14
C ARG A 560 -7.65 4.96 -17.57
N LEU A 561 -7.52 6.14 -18.18
CA LEU A 561 -6.23 6.69 -18.64
C LEU A 561 -5.14 6.66 -17.54
N TYR A 562 -5.49 7.02 -16.30
CA TYR A 562 -4.54 7.01 -15.19
C TYR A 562 -4.17 5.61 -14.70
N GLN A 563 -4.97 4.57 -14.98
CA GLN A 563 -4.56 3.17 -14.75
C GLN A 563 -3.49 2.75 -15.76
N TRP A 564 -3.56 3.22 -17.01
CA TRP A 564 -2.48 3.01 -17.98
C TRP A 564 -1.19 3.73 -17.58
N LEU A 565 -1.29 4.99 -17.14
CA LEU A 565 -0.12 5.72 -16.63
C LEU A 565 0.47 5.05 -15.38
N ALA A 566 -0.37 4.47 -14.51
CA ALA A 566 0.08 3.69 -13.37
C ALA A 566 0.83 2.41 -13.79
N LEU A 567 0.33 1.69 -14.81
CA LEU A 567 1.04 0.52 -15.37
C LEU A 567 2.38 0.89 -15.99
N LEU A 568 2.43 1.99 -16.75
CA LEU A 568 3.69 2.53 -17.28
C LEU A 568 4.64 2.88 -16.14
N GLY A 569 4.14 3.49 -15.06
CA GLY A 569 4.92 3.77 -13.87
C GLY A 569 5.48 2.51 -13.21
N ILE A 570 4.71 1.41 -13.13
CA ILE A 570 5.20 0.13 -12.60
C ILE A 570 6.34 -0.42 -13.47
N ILE A 571 6.18 -0.41 -14.80
CA ILE A 571 7.20 -0.91 -15.73
C ILE A 571 8.47 -0.07 -15.65
N LEU A 572 8.33 1.26 -15.68
CA LEU A 572 9.46 2.18 -15.52
C LEU A 572 10.14 2.02 -14.16
N GLY A 573 9.35 1.84 -13.10
CA GLY A 573 9.86 1.61 -11.75
C GLY A 573 10.70 0.34 -11.66
N ALA A 574 10.19 -0.78 -12.20
CA ALA A 574 10.94 -2.03 -12.27
C ALA A 574 12.24 -1.86 -13.06
N PHE A 575 12.20 -1.19 -14.22
CA PHE A 575 13.40 -0.89 -15.01
C PHE A 575 14.41 -0.04 -14.23
N LEU A 576 13.99 1.06 -13.59
CA LEU A 576 14.89 1.93 -12.82
C LEU A 576 15.56 1.19 -11.66
N THR A 577 14.89 0.23 -11.02
CA THR A 577 15.52 -0.59 -9.98
C THR A 577 16.67 -1.47 -10.47
N THR A 578 16.76 -1.75 -11.77
CA THR A 578 17.86 -2.55 -12.37
C THR A 578 19.14 -1.75 -12.65
N ILE A 579 19.06 -0.42 -12.57
CA ILE A 579 20.19 0.46 -12.90
C ILE A 579 21.18 0.42 -11.75
N HIS A 580 22.41 -0.01 -12.06
CA HIS A 580 23.51 0.01 -11.11
C HIS A 580 24.03 1.43 -10.95
N TYR A 581 24.24 1.85 -9.70
CA TYR A 581 24.69 3.18 -9.35
C TYR A 581 25.54 3.12 -8.09
N SER A 582 26.70 3.75 -8.12
CA SER A 582 27.75 3.61 -7.09
C SER A 582 28.13 4.91 -6.39
N ALA A 583 27.54 6.05 -6.79
CA ALA A 583 27.84 7.31 -6.13
C ALA A 583 27.11 7.41 -4.78
N SER A 584 27.83 7.88 -3.77
CA SER A 584 27.30 8.16 -2.45
C SER A 584 26.57 9.50 -2.45
N HIS A 585 25.45 9.60 -1.74
CA HIS A 585 24.84 10.87 -1.36
C HIS A 585 25.29 11.28 0.04
N GLU A 586 25.22 12.57 0.32
CA GLU A 586 25.57 13.11 1.62
C GLU A 586 24.47 12.87 2.68
N ARG A 587 24.82 13.07 3.95
CA ARG A 587 23.85 13.06 5.04
C ARG A 587 22.97 14.31 4.98
N VAL A 588 21.75 14.18 5.52
CA VAL A 588 20.77 15.29 5.61
C VAL A 588 21.41 16.56 6.15
N GLN A 589 21.27 17.64 5.40
CA GLN A 589 21.80 18.96 5.76
C GLN A 589 20.67 19.93 6.12
N PHE A 590 20.86 20.65 7.23
CA PHE A 590 19.98 21.75 7.62
C PHE A 590 20.62 23.09 7.24
N ASN A 591 19.98 23.85 6.34
CA ASN A 591 20.52 25.12 5.86
C ASN A 591 19.42 26.16 5.63
N SER A 592 19.62 27.39 6.13
CA SER A 592 18.66 28.50 6.07
C SER A 592 18.26 28.93 4.65
N GLN A 593 19.16 28.83 3.67
CA GLN A 593 18.88 29.15 2.27
C GLN A 593 17.88 28.15 1.68
N ILE A 594 17.95 26.87 2.04
CA ILE A 594 16.99 25.86 1.62
C ILE A 594 15.60 26.18 2.20
N PHE A 595 15.52 26.57 3.47
CA PHE A 595 14.27 27.04 4.07
C PHE A 595 13.69 28.26 3.35
N LEU A 596 14.53 29.21 2.94
CA LEU A 596 14.11 30.40 2.21
C LEU A 596 13.54 30.06 0.82
N ILE A 597 14.25 29.21 0.04
CA ILE A 597 13.77 28.76 -1.27
C ILE A 597 12.46 27.97 -1.14
N ALA A 598 12.38 27.07 -0.15
CA ALA A 598 11.16 26.34 0.15
C ALA A 598 9.99 27.27 0.49
N GLY A 599 10.22 28.27 1.34
CA GLY A 599 9.23 29.28 1.69
C GLY A 599 8.75 30.08 0.49
N ALA A 600 9.68 30.57 -0.35
CA ALA A 600 9.36 31.32 -1.56
C ALA A 600 8.58 30.46 -2.58
N GLY A 601 9.02 29.23 -2.83
CA GLY A 601 8.32 28.29 -3.71
C GLY A 601 6.93 27.93 -3.18
N GLY A 602 6.78 27.79 -1.86
CA GLY A 602 5.50 27.59 -1.20
C GLY A 602 4.54 28.77 -1.36
N LEU A 603 5.02 30.00 -1.18
CA LEU A 603 4.22 31.21 -1.38
C LEU A 603 3.76 31.35 -2.83
N LEU A 604 4.65 31.08 -3.80
CA LEU A 604 4.30 31.07 -5.22
C LEU A 604 3.23 30.01 -5.54
N ALA A 605 3.41 28.78 -5.04
CA ALA A 605 2.43 27.72 -5.25
C ALA A 605 1.08 28.04 -4.57
N MET A 606 1.10 28.65 -3.38
CA MET A 606 -0.12 29.12 -2.69
C MET A 606 -0.85 30.17 -3.53
N PHE A 607 -0.12 31.13 -4.08
CA PHE A 607 -0.68 32.14 -4.97
C PHE A 607 -1.34 31.50 -6.21
N LEU A 608 -0.60 30.64 -6.93
CA LEU A 608 -1.09 29.97 -8.13
C LEU A 608 -2.31 29.07 -7.87
N THR A 609 -2.42 28.49 -6.68
CA THR A 609 -3.44 27.48 -6.38
C THR A 609 -4.63 27.98 -5.55
N GLY A 610 -4.54 29.18 -4.99
CA GLY A 610 -5.54 29.72 -4.07
C GLY A 610 -5.80 31.22 -4.16
N VAL A 611 -5.18 31.95 -5.09
CA VAL A 611 -5.50 33.36 -5.33
C VAL A 611 -6.12 33.52 -6.71
N ASP A 612 -7.27 34.19 -6.76
CA ASP A 612 -7.91 34.55 -8.02
C ASP A 612 -8.43 36.01 -8.01
N PHE A 613 -8.85 36.49 -9.18
CA PHE A 613 -9.25 37.87 -9.47
C PHE A 613 -10.70 37.90 -9.96
N PRO A 614 -11.70 37.90 -9.05
CA PRO A 614 -13.11 37.67 -9.39
C PRO A 614 -13.67 38.69 -10.39
N ARG A 615 -13.17 39.93 -10.38
CA ARG A 615 -13.59 41.03 -11.28
C ARG A 615 -12.98 40.96 -12.68
N SER A 616 -11.99 40.10 -12.92
CA SER A 616 -11.36 39.95 -14.22
C SER A 616 -12.04 38.86 -15.04
N ASN A 617 -12.26 39.11 -16.33
CA ASN A 617 -12.75 38.12 -17.30
C ASN A 617 -11.60 37.48 -18.11
N ARG A 618 -10.34 37.74 -17.76
CA ARG A 618 -9.19 37.11 -18.42
C ARG A 618 -9.17 35.62 -18.12
N ARG A 619 -8.71 34.81 -19.07
CA ARG A 619 -8.49 33.38 -18.83
C ARG A 619 -7.55 33.22 -17.62
N PHE A 620 -7.89 32.30 -16.71
CA PHE A 620 -7.19 32.03 -15.44
C PHE A 620 -7.38 33.05 -14.30
N SER A 621 -8.21 34.08 -14.49
CA SER A 621 -8.53 35.01 -13.41
C SER A 621 -9.46 34.41 -12.35
N ARG A 622 -10.11 33.27 -12.58
CA ARG A 622 -11.06 32.65 -11.65
C ARG A 622 -10.70 31.17 -11.45
N LEU A 623 -10.55 30.77 -10.19
CA LEU A 623 -10.28 29.39 -9.78
C LEU A 623 -11.55 28.66 -9.32
N VAL A 624 -12.65 29.40 -9.17
CA VAL A 624 -13.97 28.94 -8.71
C VAL A 624 -15.00 29.16 -9.80
#